data_AF-A0A7X8YFQ2-F1
#
_entry.id   AF-A0A7X8YFQ2-F1
#
_cell.length_a   1.000
_cell.length_b   1.000
_cell.length_c   1.000
_cell.angle_alpha   90.00
_cell.angle_beta   90.00
_cell.angle_gamma   90.00
#
_symmetry.space_group_name_H-M   'P 1'
#
loop_
_entity.id
_entity.type
_entity.pdbx_description
1 polymer ?
#
loop_
_entity_poly.entity_id
_entity_poly.type
_entity_poly.pdbx_seq_one_letter_code
_entity_poly.pdbx_strand_id
1 'polypeptide(L)' 'MDLHSCIIVLRDQKVVTSKSVEDSLGIIETQGAEQIETVQINATSDGVDIHTYHCANIEESLENLMNL' A
#
# COMPACT_ATOMS: atom_id res chain seq x y z
N MET A 1 -7.26 11.41 -3.59
CA MET A 1 -7.48 10.86 -2.23
C MET A 1 -6.15 10.94 -1.53
N ASP A 2 -6.10 11.24 -0.24
CA ASP A 2 -4.81 11.38 0.44
C ASP A 2 -4.42 10.07 1.11
N LEU A 3 -3.20 9.61 0.84
CA LEU A 3 -2.64 8.44 1.53
C LEU A 3 -2.43 8.79 3.00
N HIS A 4 -3.08 8.03 3.90
CA HIS A 4 -2.80 8.09 5.33
C HIS A 4 -1.66 7.15 5.70
N SER A 5 -1.71 5.91 5.22
CA SER A 5 -0.60 4.95 5.33
C SER A 5 -0.77 3.79 4.35
N CYS A 6 0.34 3.21 3.92
CA CYS A 6 0.38 1.94 3.20
C CYS A 6 1.13 0.92 4.07
N ILE A 7 0.52 -0.23 4.33
CA ILE A 7 1.08 -1.32 5.11
C ILE A 7 1.35 -2.47 4.15
N ILE A 8 2.60 -2.88 4.06
CA ILE A 8 3.08 -3.95 3.18
C ILE A 8 3.58 -5.07 4.08
N VAL A 9 2.93 -6.22 4.00
CA VAL A 9 3.32 -7.44 4.73
C VAL A 9 4.12 -8.31 3.77
N LEU A 10 5.33 -8.67 4.15
CA LEU A 10 6.20 -9.56 3.40
C LEU A 10 5.99 -11.01 3.86
N ARG A 11 6.34 -11.98 3.01
CA ARG A 11 6.18 -13.41 3.29
C ARG A 11 7.03 -13.94 4.45
N ASP A 12 8.09 -13.21 4.81
CA ASP A 12 8.88 -13.47 6.02
C ASP A 12 8.21 -12.89 7.30
N GLN A 13 6.97 -12.42 7.17
CA GLN A 13 6.16 -11.71 8.17
C GLN A 13 6.74 -10.36 8.62
N LYS A 14 7.70 -9.80 7.89
CA LYS A 14 8.13 -8.43 8.11
C LYS A 14 7.04 -7.47 7.63
N VAL A 15 6.72 -6.49 8.47
CA VAL A 15 5.76 -5.43 8.15
C VAL A 15 6.52 -4.15 7.86
N VAL A 16 6.23 -3.54 6.71
CA VAL A 16 6.73 -2.23 6.32
C VAL A 16 5.55 -1.27 6.26
N THR A 17 5.70 -0.08 6.84
CA THR A 17 4.67 0.96 6.79
C THR A 17 5.24 2.23 6.18
N SER A 18 4.56 2.73 5.17
CA SER A 18 4.86 4.00 4.50
C SER A 18 3.72 4.99 4.67
N LYS A 19 4.01 6.27 4.54
CA LYS A 19 3.04 7.37 4.54
C LYS A 19 3.06 8.20 3.25
N SER A 20 3.88 7.81 2.27
CA SER A 20 3.99 8.44 0.96
C SER A 20 3.66 7.45 -0.13
N VAL A 21 2.95 7.91 -1.17
CA VAL A 21 2.66 7.11 -2.36
C VAL A 21 3.97 6.68 -3.02
N GLU A 22 4.90 7.61 -3.24
CA GLU A 22 6.20 7.35 -3.88
C GLU A 22 7.02 6.30 -3.11
N ASP A 23 7.11 6.42 -1.79
CA ASP A 23 7.83 5.44 -0.96
C ASP A 23 7.14 4.06 -1.03
N SER A 24 5.81 4.03 -1.03
CA SER A 24 5.04 2.78 -1.10
C SER A 24 5.28 2.06 -2.42
N LEU A 25 5.23 2.79 -3.54
CA LEU A 25 5.54 2.26 -4.87
C LEU A 25 6.98 1.73 -4.92
N GLY A 26 7.95 2.51 -4.43
CA GLY A 26 9.35 2.11 -4.42
C GLY A 26 9.62 0.85 -3.57
N ILE A 27 8.93 0.70 -2.44
CA ILE A 27 9.01 -0.52 -1.62
C ILE A 27 8.44 -1.73 -2.39
N ILE A 28 7.26 -1.57 -2.99
CA ILE A 28 6.61 -2.66 -3.74
C ILE A 28 7.49 -3.12 -4.90
N GLU A 29 8.06 -2.18 -5.65
CA GLU A 29 8.98 -2.45 -6.76
C GLU A 29 10.28 -3.12 -6.29
N THR A 30 10.84 -2.67 -5.16
CA THR A 30 12.10 -3.20 -4.62
C THR A 30 11.97 -4.61 -4.05
N GLN A 31 10.89 -4.89 -3.31
CA GLN A 31 10.67 -6.23 -2.73
C GLN A 31 10.24 -7.23 -3.80
N GLY A 32 9.47 -6.76 -4.80
CA GLY A 32 8.92 -7.58 -5.85
C GLY A 32 7.70 -8.40 -5.39
N ALA A 33 6.85 -8.77 -6.34
CA ALA A 33 5.56 -9.40 -6.07
C ALA A 33 5.67 -10.78 -5.38
N GLU A 34 6.79 -11.49 -5.55
CA GLU A 34 6.98 -12.80 -4.92
C GLU A 34 7.26 -12.72 -3.41
N GLN A 35 7.77 -11.57 -2.92
CA GLN A 35 8.12 -11.40 -1.51
C GLN A 35 7.02 -10.73 -0.69
N ILE A 36 6.04 -10.13 -1.36
CA ILE A 36 4.91 -9.47 -0.72
C ILE A 36 3.79 -10.49 -0.52
N GLU A 37 3.29 -10.55 0.70
CA GLU A 37 2.13 -11.36 1.07
C GLU A 37 0.84 -10.55 0.89
N THR A 38 0.81 -9.34 1.44
CA THR A 38 -0.37 -8.47 1.39
C THR A 38 0.01 -7.00 1.31
N VAL A 39 -0.86 -6.19 0.73
CA VAL A 39 -0.79 -4.73 0.79
C VAL A 39 -2.13 -4.20 1.27
N GLN A 40 -2.07 -3.32 2.26
CA GLN A 40 -3.21 -2.60 2.79
C GLN A 40 -2.96 -1.09 2.63
N ILE A 41 -3.91 -0.41 1.99
CA ILE A 41 -3.85 1.03 1.77
C ILE A 41 -4.90 1.68 2.65
N ASN A 42 -4.47 2.60 3.51
CA ASN A 42 -5.34 3.45 4.29
C ASN A 42 -5.30 4.84 3.68
N ALA A 43 -6.41 5.32 3.16
CA ALA A 43 -6.52 6.61 2.49
C ALA A 43 -7.76 7.36 2.95
N THR A 44 -7.75 8.68 2.83
CA THR A 44 -8.89 9.54 3.13
C THR A 44 -9.32 10.32 1.90
N SER A 45 -10.63 10.45 1.70
CA SER A 45 -11.22 11.20 0.58
C SER A 45 -11.63 12.61 0.99
N ASP A 46 -11.89 12.84 2.28
CA ASP A 46 -12.42 14.07 2.84
C ASP A 46 -11.57 14.66 3.98
N GLY A 47 -10.46 14.00 4.34
CA GLY A 47 -9.58 14.40 5.44
C GLY A 47 -10.13 14.03 6.83
N VAL A 48 -11.26 13.34 6.90
CA VAL A 48 -11.95 12.99 8.14
C VAL A 48 -11.93 11.47 8.33
N ASP A 49 -12.46 10.73 7.36
CA ASP A 49 -12.60 9.28 7.47
C ASP A 49 -11.47 8.55 6.74
N ILE A 50 -10.81 7.65 7.48
CA ILE A 50 -9.80 6.75 6.93
C ILE A 50 -10.51 5.49 6.43
N HIS A 51 -10.37 5.25 5.13
CA HIS A 51 -10.86 4.06 4.46
C HIS A 51 -9.69 3.10 4.26
N THR A 52 -9.92 1.83 4.59
CA THR A 52 -8.94 0.76 4.44
C THR A 52 -9.28 -0.10 3.23
N TYR A 53 -8.33 -0.23 2.31
CA TYR A 53 -8.41 -1.04 1.11
C TYR A 53 -7.43 -2.21 1.27
N HIS A 54 -7.93 -3.43 1.16
CA HIS A 54 -7.12 -4.64 1.12
C HIS A 54 -6.98 -5.05 -0.34
N CYS A 55 -5.76 -4.97 -0.87
CA CYS A 55 -5.53 -5.29 -2.27
C CYS A 55 -5.38 -6.81 -2.43
N ALA A 56 -6.03 -7.38 -3.44
CA ALA A 56 -6.00 -8.81 -3.71
C ALA A 56 -4.67 -9.24 -4.37
N ASN A 57 -3.99 -8.33 -5.05
CA ASN A 57 -2.69 -8.55 -5.67
C ASN A 57 -1.90 -7.24 -5.83
N ILE A 58 -0.66 -7.36 -6.32
CA ILE A 58 0.24 -6.23 -6.49
C ILE A 58 -0.21 -5.25 -7.57
N GLU A 59 -0.75 -5.73 -8.69
CA GLU A 59 -1.22 -4.84 -9.76
C GLU A 59 -2.33 -3.91 -9.26
N GLU A 60 -3.31 -4.46 -8.54
CA GLU A 60 -4.37 -3.68 -7.89
C GLU A 60 -3.80 -2.72 -6.83
N SER A 61 -2.77 -3.14 -6.09
CA SER A 61 -2.09 -2.28 -5.12
C SER A 61 -1.45 -1.06 -5.78
N LEU A 62 -0.75 -1.27 -6.90
CA LEU A 62 -0.11 -0.21 -7.67
C LEU A 62 -1.15 0.71 -8.30
N GLU A 63 -2.20 0.16 -8.89
CA GLU A 63 -3.30 0.94 -9.48
C GLU A 63 -3.99 1.82 -8.43
N ASN A 64 -4.30 1.25 -7.25
CA ASN A 64 -4.89 2.02 -6.17
C ASN A 64 -3.97 3.14 -5.69
N LEU A 65 -2.68 2.87 -5.50
CA LEU A 65 -1.70 3.89 -5.10
C LEU A 65 -1.54 5.00 -6.15
N MET A 66 -1.55 4.67 -7.44
CA MET A 66 -1.44 5.66 -8.53
C MET A 66 -2.71 6.52 -8.71
N ASN A 67 -3.86 6.04 -8.22
CA ASN A 67 -5.14 6.76 -8.28
C ASN A 67 -5.43 7.60 -7.03
N LEU A 68 -4.54 7.61 -6.03
CA LEU A 68 -4.61 8.51 -4.87
C LEU A 68 -4.19 9.93 -5.28
#